data_AF-A0AAN7QGT7-F1
#
_entry.id   AF-A0AAN7QGT7-F1
#
_cell.length_a   1.000
_cell.length_b   1.000
_cell.length_c   1.000
_cell.angle_alpha   90.00
_cell.angle_beta   90.00
_cell.angle_gamma   90.00
#
_symmetry.space_group_name_H-M   'P 1'
#
loop_
_entity.id
_entity.type
_entity.pdbx_description
1 polymer ?
#
loop_
_entity_poly.entity_id
_entity_poly.type
_entity_poly.pdbx_seq_one_letter_code
_entity_poly.pdbx_strand_id
1 'polypeptide(L)'
;MSASIVRKSLEIVDSDFSSKGKSSKKSKKNKKQNEILPSQRKVTVTEIRKKSKTKDQRLRENLAKLKLIKKICTIDLDKNVTRKIIKRGVTKKPVHIKEKSKKPKKTAFTEEDFAKFEQEYFNE
;
A
#
# COMPACT_ATOMS: atom_id res chain seq x y z
N MET A 1 -11.66 48.13 -34.84
CA MET A 1 -12.80 47.31 -35.31
C MET A 1 -14.07 47.84 -34.65
N SER A 2 -15.13 48.09 -35.41
CA SER A 2 -16.37 48.65 -34.86
C SER A 2 -17.14 47.59 -34.06
N ALA A 3 -17.70 47.99 -32.92
CA ALA A 3 -18.49 47.09 -32.06
C ALA A 3 -19.71 46.49 -32.77
N SER A 4 -20.22 47.16 -33.82
CA SER A 4 -21.29 46.66 -34.68
C SER A 4 -20.90 45.42 -35.48
N ILE A 5 -19.65 45.36 -35.97
CA ILE A 5 -19.13 44.19 -36.68
C ILE A 5 -19.02 42.99 -35.75
N VAL A 6 -18.50 43.19 -34.53
CA VAL A 6 -18.35 42.12 -33.53
C VAL A 6 -19.70 41.54 -33.09
N ARG A 7 -20.71 42.39 -32.93
CA ARG A 7 -22.08 41.94 -32.60
C ARG A 7 -22.70 41.16 -33.75
N LYS A 8 -22.54 41.64 -34.98
CA LYS A 8 -23.12 40.98 -36.17
C LYS A 8 -22.44 39.64 -36.47
N SER A 9 -21.14 39.50 -36.18
CA SER A 9 -20.46 38.20 -36.28
C SER A 9 -20.89 37.21 -35.20
N LEU A 10 -21.17 37.68 -33.98
CA LEU A 10 -21.71 36.84 -32.89
C LEU A 10 -23.13 36.35 -33.19
N GLU A 11 -23.98 37.22 -33.73
CA GLU A 11 -25.36 36.88 -34.07
C GLU A 11 -25.45 35.76 -35.14
N ILE A 12 -24.53 35.74 -36.11
CA ILE A 12 -24.42 34.69 -37.14
C ILE A 12 -23.95 33.35 -36.53
N VAL A 13 -23.10 33.39 -35.51
CA VAL A 13 -22.60 32.18 -34.83
C VAL A 13 -23.65 31.61 -33.88
N ASP A 14 -24.43 32.47 -33.23
CA ASP A 14 -25.43 32.08 -32.24
C ASP A 14 -26.76 31.60 -32.88
N SER A 15 -27.06 32.00 -34.12
CA SER A 15 -28.26 31.53 -34.84
C SER A 15 -28.31 30.01 -35.05
N ASP A 16 -27.16 29.34 -35.12
CA ASP A 16 -27.08 27.88 -35.26
C ASP A 16 -27.36 27.12 -33.94
N PHE A 17 -27.33 27.82 -32.80
CA PHE A 17 -27.57 27.25 -31.45
C PHE A 17 -28.90 27.72 -30.81
N SER A 18 -29.56 28.74 -31.39
CA SER A 18 -30.77 29.37 -30.85
C SER A 18 -32.08 28.73 -31.36
N SER A 19 -32.26 27.43 -31.15
CA SER A 19 -33.58 26.80 -31.20
C SER A 19 -33.96 26.20 -29.84
N LYS A 20 -34.08 27.06 -28.81
CA LYS A 20 -34.93 26.84 -27.62
C LYS A 20 -34.82 28.02 -26.65
N GLY A 21 -35.97 28.62 -26.35
CA GLY A 21 -36.23 29.19 -25.03
C GLY A 21 -36.14 30.71 -24.88
N LYS A 22 -37.09 31.45 -25.46
CA LYS A 22 -37.50 32.74 -24.89
C LYS A 22 -38.21 32.48 -23.56
N SER A 23 -37.59 32.80 -22.43
CA SER A 23 -38.31 33.04 -21.18
C SER A 23 -37.60 34.11 -20.34
N SER A 24 -38.42 34.86 -19.63
CA SER A 24 -38.14 36.19 -19.09
C SER A 24 -37.85 36.15 -17.59
N LYS A 25 -37.33 37.28 -17.08
CA LYS A 25 -37.39 37.79 -15.69
C LYS A 25 -36.42 37.18 -14.63
N LYS A 26 -35.54 38.10 -14.18
CA LYS A 26 -35.09 38.35 -12.79
C LYS A 26 -34.99 37.16 -11.83
N SER A 27 -33.76 36.81 -11.45
CA SER A 27 -33.42 36.66 -10.02
C SER A 27 -31.91 36.83 -9.78
N LYS A 28 -31.57 37.70 -8.81
CA LYS A 28 -30.25 37.78 -8.19
C LYS A 28 -29.93 36.44 -7.54
N LYS A 29 -28.82 35.78 -7.90
CA LYS A 29 -28.18 34.80 -7.02
C LYS A 29 -26.71 34.58 -7.35
N ASN A 30 -25.88 35.16 -6.49
CA ASN A 30 -24.60 34.68 -5.95
C ASN A 30 -23.76 33.73 -6.80
N LYS A 31 -22.57 34.23 -7.16
CA LYS A 31 -21.32 33.50 -7.43
C LYS A 31 -21.29 32.15 -6.70
N LYS A 32 -21.34 31.06 -7.46
CA LYS A 32 -20.81 29.77 -7.01
C LYS A 32 -19.43 29.60 -7.64
N GLN A 33 -18.41 30.04 -6.90
CA GLN A 33 -17.05 29.61 -7.10
C GLN A 33 -16.92 28.17 -6.61
N ASN A 34 -16.53 27.27 -7.50
CA ASN A 34 -15.65 26.12 -7.29
C ASN A 34 -15.54 25.58 -5.84
N GLU A 35 -16.50 24.77 -5.39
CA GLU A 35 -16.26 23.81 -4.30
C GLU A 35 -15.78 22.48 -4.90
N ILE A 36 -14.48 22.43 -5.26
CA ILE A 36 -13.82 21.25 -5.85
C ILE A 36 -13.15 20.36 -4.77
N LEU A 37 -13.50 20.52 -3.50
CA LEU A 37 -13.04 19.61 -2.44
C LEU A 37 -14.23 19.12 -1.62
N PRO A 38 -14.49 17.79 -1.54
CA PRO A 38 -15.43 17.28 -0.57
C PRO A 38 -14.83 17.57 0.81
N SER A 39 -15.39 18.58 1.48
CA SER A 39 -15.17 18.84 2.91
C SER A 39 -15.25 17.51 3.66
N GLN A 40 -14.19 17.16 4.39
CA GLN A 40 -14.14 15.92 5.16
C GLN A 40 -15.30 15.90 6.15
N ARG A 41 -16.36 15.16 5.81
CA ARG A 41 -17.55 15.04 6.67
C ARG A 41 -17.11 14.41 7.98
N LYS A 42 -17.27 15.16 9.08
CA LYS A 42 -17.06 14.65 10.43
C LYS A 42 -18.10 13.55 10.68
N VAL A 43 -17.66 12.30 10.67
CA VAL A 43 -18.53 11.15 10.92
C VAL A 43 -18.70 10.98 12.42
N THR A 44 -19.94 10.98 12.87
CA THR A 44 -20.27 10.80 14.30
C THR A 44 -20.02 9.34 14.72
N VAL A 45 -19.59 9.10 15.96
CA VAL A 45 -19.34 7.75 16.50
C VAL A 45 -20.55 6.82 16.35
N THR A 46 -21.76 7.37 16.44
CA THR A 46 -23.02 6.64 16.24
C THR A 46 -23.17 6.09 14.83
N GLU A 47 -22.78 6.86 13.81
CA GLU A 47 -22.81 6.42 12.41
C GLU A 47 -21.78 5.33 12.14
N ILE A 48 -20.59 5.42 12.76
CA ILE A 48 -19.56 4.39 12.69
C ILE A 48 -20.04 3.09 13.31
N ARG A 49 -20.69 3.16 14.48
CA ARG A 49 -21.26 1.98 15.15
C ARG A 49 -22.35 1.32 14.30
N LYS A 50 -23.22 2.10 13.66
CA LYS A 50 -24.26 1.57 12.74
C LYS A 50 -23.67 0.87 11.51
N LYS A 51 -22.55 1.36 10.99
CA LYS A 51 -21.84 0.78 9.83
C LYS A 51 -20.87 -0.34 10.22
N SER A 52 -20.68 -0.59 11.52
CA SER A 52 -19.73 -1.58 11.98
C SER A 52 -20.23 -2.99 11.68
N LYS A 53 -19.43 -3.75 10.93
CA LYS A 53 -19.77 -5.13 10.56
C LYS A 53 -19.78 -6.01 11.79
N THR A 54 -20.72 -6.96 11.85
CA THR A 54 -20.74 -8.00 12.88
C THR A 54 -19.53 -8.93 12.72
N LYS A 55 -19.17 -9.66 13.79
CA LYS A 55 -18.03 -10.60 13.75
C LYS A 55 -18.21 -11.64 12.63
N ASP A 56 -19.43 -12.14 12.46
CA ASP A 56 -19.75 -13.15 11.44
C ASP A 56 -19.62 -12.61 10.03
N GLN A 57 -20.06 -11.37 9.77
CA GLN A 57 -19.87 -10.73 8.48
C GLN A 57 -18.38 -10.57 8.15
N ARG A 58 -17.57 -10.13 9.12
CA ARG A 58 -16.12 -10.01 8.96
C ARG A 58 -15.48 -11.37 8.67
N LEU A 59 -15.91 -12.42 9.37
CA LEU A 59 -15.42 -13.78 9.15
C LEU A 59 -15.74 -14.26 7.73
N ARG A 60 -17.00 -14.11 7.29
CA ARG A 60 -17.43 -14.49 5.92
C ARG A 60 -16.63 -13.76 4.85
N GLU A 61 -16.44 -12.44 4.99
CA GLU A 61 -15.63 -11.65 4.06
C GLU A 61 -14.16 -12.08 4.05
N ASN A 62 -13.57 -12.34 5.22
CA ASN A 62 -12.18 -12.77 5.31
C ASN A 62 -11.97 -14.14 4.65
N LEU A 63 -12.89 -15.09 4.87
CA LEU A 63 -12.84 -16.40 4.20
C LEU A 63 -12.98 -16.27 2.68
N ALA A 64 -13.86 -15.40 2.19
CA ALA A 64 -13.99 -15.14 0.76
C ALA A 64 -12.69 -14.56 0.16
N LYS A 65 -12.07 -13.59 0.84
CA LYS A 65 -10.77 -13.02 0.43
C LYS A 65 -9.67 -14.06 0.44
N LEU A 66 -9.58 -14.90 1.47
CA LEU A 66 -8.58 -15.97 1.54
C LEU A 66 -8.75 -17.00 0.41
N LYS A 67 -9.99 -17.36 0.05
CA LYS A 67 -10.26 -18.21 -1.12
C LYS A 67 -9.78 -17.56 -2.41
N LEU A 68 -10.02 -16.26 -2.59
CA LEU A 68 -9.58 -15.52 -3.76
C LEU A 68 -8.05 -15.48 -3.83
N ILE A 69 -7.38 -15.17 -2.72
CA ILE A 69 -5.92 -15.20 -2.63
C ILE A 69 -5.40 -16.59 -2.98
N LYS A 70 -5.99 -17.66 -2.43
CA LYS A 70 -5.59 -19.05 -2.74
C LYS A 70 -5.72 -19.37 -4.24
N LYS A 71 -6.74 -18.83 -4.92
CA LYS A 71 -6.93 -19.04 -6.36
C LYS A 71 -5.91 -18.28 -7.21
N ILE A 72 -5.55 -17.06 -6.81
CA ILE A 72 -4.64 -16.20 -7.58
C ILE A 72 -3.17 -16.52 -7.29
N CYS A 73 -2.86 -16.90 -6.05
CA CYS A 73 -1.49 -17.14 -5.64
C CYS A 73 -0.95 -18.41 -6.31
N THR A 74 0.04 -18.22 -7.17
CA THR A 74 0.74 -19.29 -7.90
C THR A 74 1.92 -19.88 -7.12
N ILE A 75 2.24 -19.31 -5.95
CA ILE A 75 3.42 -19.65 -5.17
C ILE A 75 3.06 -20.72 -4.15
N ASP A 76 3.61 -21.92 -4.35
CA ASP A 76 3.61 -22.97 -3.34
C ASP A 76 4.86 -22.86 -2.47
N LEU A 77 4.67 -22.46 -1.21
CA LEU A 77 5.74 -22.38 -0.22
C LEU A 77 5.89 -23.71 0.52
N ASP A 78 7.14 -24.11 0.80
CA ASP A 78 7.41 -25.27 1.64
C ASP A 78 6.73 -25.12 3.02
N LYS A 79 6.25 -26.24 3.56
CA LYS A 79 5.54 -26.32 4.85
C LYS A 79 6.41 -25.77 5.98
N ASN A 80 7.72 -25.99 5.93
CA ASN A 80 8.64 -25.51 6.95
C ASN A 80 8.79 -23.99 6.94
N VAL A 81 8.88 -23.39 5.75
CA VAL A 81 8.97 -21.94 5.58
C VAL A 81 7.65 -21.28 6.01
N THR A 82 6.52 -21.85 5.59
CA THR A 82 5.18 -21.38 5.95
C THR A 82 4.98 -21.36 7.47
N ARG A 83 5.37 -22.44 8.16
CA ARG A 83 5.31 -22.50 9.63
C ARG A 83 6.17 -21.42 10.30
N LYS A 84 7.36 -21.13 9.78
CA LYS A 84 8.23 -20.06 10.30
C LYS A 84 7.58 -18.68 10.13
N ILE A 85 6.99 -18.41 8.96
CA ILE A 85 6.28 -17.15 8.68
C ILE A 85 5.10 -16.97 9.64
N ILE A 86 4.26 -18.01 9.80
CA ILE A 86 3.12 -17.96 10.72
C ILE A 86 3.59 -17.72 12.15
N LYS A 87 4.60 -18.47 12.60
CA LYS A 87 5.16 -18.31 13.96
C LYS A 87 5.66 -16.89 14.21
N ARG A 88 6.35 -16.29 13.22
CA ARG A 88 6.81 -14.90 13.30
C ARG A 88 5.64 -13.92 13.40
N GLY A 89 4.59 -14.10 12.60
CA GLY A 89 3.40 -13.24 12.62
C GLY A 89 2.65 -13.30 13.95
N VAL A 90 2.50 -14.49 14.53
CA VAL A 90 1.80 -14.70 15.81
C VAL A 90 2.63 -14.19 16.99
N THR A 91 3.90 -14.56 17.06
CA THR A 91 4.76 -14.21 18.21
C THR A 91 5.30 -12.78 18.14
N LYS A 92 5.23 -12.14 16.96
CA LYS A 92 5.86 -10.84 16.64
C LYS A 92 7.37 -10.80 16.89
N LYS A 93 8.00 -11.95 17.14
CA LYS A 93 9.44 -12.08 17.37
C LYS A 93 10.15 -12.56 16.12
N PRO A 94 11.38 -12.10 15.84
CA PRO A 94 12.19 -12.64 14.76
C PRO A 94 12.48 -14.13 15.00
N VAL A 95 12.52 -14.91 13.92
CA VAL A 95 12.92 -16.32 14.01
C VAL A 95 14.43 -16.35 14.15
N HIS A 96 14.94 -16.78 15.30
CA HIS A 96 16.38 -16.99 15.48
C HIS A 96 16.87 -18.04 14.48
N ILE A 97 17.70 -17.59 13.55
CA ILE A 97 18.44 -18.47 12.66
C ILE A 97 19.53 -19.09 13.52
N LYS A 98 19.49 -20.41 13.73
CA LYS A 98 20.59 -21.11 14.40
C LYS A 98 21.84 -20.87 13.58
N GLU A 99 22.84 -20.22 14.17
CA GLU A 99 24.14 -20.08 13.55
C GLU A 99 24.68 -21.47 13.26
N LYS A 100 25.06 -21.73 12.01
CA LYS A 100 25.73 -22.98 11.67
C LYS A 100 27.03 -23.02 12.46
N SER A 101 27.31 -24.16 13.11
CA SER A 101 28.58 -24.36 13.80
C SER A 101 29.73 -24.01 12.86
N LYS A 102 30.59 -23.07 13.28
CA LYS A 102 31.75 -22.67 12.50
C LYS A 102 32.59 -23.92 12.23
N LYS A 103 32.90 -24.19 10.97
CA LYS A 103 33.85 -25.26 10.63
C LYS A 103 35.18 -24.97 11.33
N PRO A 104 35.92 -26.00 11.75
CA PRO A 104 37.25 -25.80 12.31
C PRO A 104 38.07 -24.98 11.30
N LYS A 105 38.63 -23.86 11.78
CA LYS A 105 39.51 -23.02 10.95
C LYS A 105 40.79 -23.83 10.74
N LYS A 106 41.17 -24.06 9.48
CA LYS A 106 42.51 -24.58 9.19
C LYS A 106 43.51 -23.49 9.56
N THR A 107 44.29 -23.74 10.60
CA THR A 107 45.45 -22.92 10.95
C THR A 107 46.58 -23.24 9.97
N ALA A 108 47.44 -22.26 9.69
CA ALA A 108 48.65 -22.50 8.90
C ALA A 108 49.66 -23.37 9.66
N PHE A 109 49.59 -23.36 11.00
CA PHE A 109 50.42 -24.16 11.89
C PHE A 109 49.75 -25.48 12.23
N THR A 110 50.55 -26.54 12.19
CA THR A 110 50.23 -27.89 12.64
C THR A 110 50.80 -28.14 14.03
N GLU A 111 50.33 -29.19 14.72
CA GLU A 111 50.87 -29.58 16.03
C GLU A 111 52.37 -29.89 15.98
N GLU A 112 52.88 -30.37 14.85
CA GLU A 112 54.31 -30.61 14.62
C GLU A 112 55.13 -29.32 14.63
N ASP A 113 54.56 -28.21 14.13
CA ASP A 113 55.24 -26.92 14.12
C ASP A 113 55.40 -26.36 15.55
N PHE A 114 54.40 -26.58 16.42
CA PHE A 114 54.50 -26.20 17.83
C PHE A 114 55.58 -27.00 18.58
N ALA A 115 55.72 -28.29 18.29
CA ALA A 115 56.76 -29.11 18.89
C ALA A 115 58.18 -28.62 18.50
N LYS A 116 58.36 -28.16 17.25
CA LYS A 116 59.62 -27.56 16.81
C LYS A 116 59.91 -26.24 17.52
N PHE A 117 58.91 -25.36 17.64
CA PHE A 117 59.07 -24.10 18.35
C PHE A 117 59.38 -24.29 19.84
N GLU A 118 58.80 -25.29 20.48
CA GLU A 118 59.10 -25.61 21.88
C GLU A 118 60.56 -26.01 22.07
N GLN A 119 61.08 -26.88 21.18
CA GLN A 119 62.49 -27.26 21.21
C GLN A 119 63.41 -26.07 20.98
N GLU A 120 63.10 -25.18 20.03
CA GLU A 120 63.89 -23.98 19.78
C GLU A 120 63.89 -23.03 20.99
N TYR A 121 62.73 -22.81 21.61
CA TYR A 121 62.58 -21.92 22.75
C TYR A 121 63.35 -22.35 24.00
N PHE A 122 63.47 -23.67 24.24
CA PHE A 122 64.19 -24.20 25.41
C PHE A 122 65.67 -24.51 25.15
N ASN A 123 66.12 -24.43 23.90
CA ASN A 123 67.53 -24.62 23.52
C ASN A 123 68.28 -23.28 23.34
N GLU A 124 67.60 -22.14 23.51
CA GLU A 124 68.20 -20.82 23.80
C GLU A 124 68.34 -20.58 25.31
#